data_AF-N9WVV6-F1
#
_entry.id   AF-N9WVV6-F1
#
_cell.length_a   1.000
_cell.length_b   1.000
_cell.length_c   1.000
_cell.angle_alpha   90.00
_cell.angle_beta   90.00
_cell.angle_gamma   90.00
#
_symmetry.space_group_name_H-M   'P 1'
#
loop_
_entity.id
_entity.type
_entity.pdbx_description
1 polymer ?
#
loop_
_entity_poly.entity_id
_entity_poly.type
_entity_poly.pdbx_seq_one_letter_code
_entity_poly.pdbx_strand_id
1 'polypeptide(L)'
;MGKLCKILLVSAMLLVGGCSSKESEKKEPVSDNTEKTTLKITIQDEVNKKELFNGNVSVEGKVETLADFLEKAKDLDVKMEDGQYGKTIMAMKGVETKDFNKGPWWLYESENNESCKAAGSCDAASSLKIKDGDDFTFTYTASY
;
A
#
# COMPACT_ATOMS: atom_id res chain seq x y z
N MET A 1 0.43 -65.62 17.19
CA MET A 1 1.88 -65.37 17.10
C MET A 1 2.09 -63.86 17.11
N GLY A 2 2.66 -63.19 18.10
CA GLY A 2 3.15 -63.57 19.41
C GLY A 2 3.31 -62.31 20.29
N LYS A 3 3.09 -62.51 21.60
CA LYS A 3 3.70 -61.84 22.78
C LYS A 3 3.49 -60.32 22.90
N LEU A 4 2.60 -59.79 23.74
CA LEU A 4 2.56 -59.80 25.22
C LEU A 4 3.96 -59.66 25.87
N CYS A 5 4.25 -58.45 26.37
CA CYS A 5 5.12 -58.24 27.51
C CYS A 5 4.44 -57.28 28.50
N LYS A 6 3.88 -57.86 29.57
CA LYS A 6 3.56 -57.17 30.83
C LYS A 6 4.73 -57.40 31.78
N ILE A 7 5.31 -56.35 32.35
CA ILE A 7 6.10 -56.35 33.60
C ILE A 7 5.82 -54.97 34.24
N LEU A 8 4.88 -54.88 35.19
CA LEU A 8 5.05 -54.94 36.65
C LEU A 8 5.68 -53.68 37.29
N LEU A 9 4.77 -52.83 37.79
CA LEU A 9 4.67 -52.23 39.13
C LEU A 9 5.88 -52.16 40.09
N VAL A 10 5.84 -51.06 40.87
CA VAL A 10 6.41 -50.78 42.23
C VAL A 10 7.68 -49.92 42.26
N SER A 11 7.56 -48.65 42.65
CA SER A 11 7.77 -48.22 44.04
C SER A 11 7.64 -46.69 44.20
N ALA A 12 7.00 -46.28 45.29
CA ALA A 12 6.90 -44.92 45.77
C ALA A 12 8.23 -44.43 46.39
N MET A 13 8.50 -43.12 46.32
CA MET A 13 8.86 -42.25 47.46
C MET A 13 9.28 -40.83 46.99
N LEU A 14 8.34 -39.89 47.18
CA LEU A 14 8.46 -38.58 47.84
C LEU A 14 9.79 -37.77 47.86
N LEU A 15 9.60 -36.49 47.49
CA LEU A 15 10.16 -35.23 48.05
C LEU A 15 11.52 -34.71 47.54
N VAL A 16 11.52 -33.54 46.87
CA VAL A 16 11.76 -32.18 47.42
C VAL A 16 12.20 -31.26 46.26
N GLY A 17 11.51 -30.12 46.11
CA GLY A 17 12.13 -28.82 45.79
C GLY A 17 12.62 -28.58 44.36
N GLY A 18 11.95 -27.66 43.67
CA GLY A 18 12.51 -27.02 42.49
C GLY A 18 11.47 -26.27 41.68
N CYS A 19 11.20 -25.02 42.05
CA CYS A 19 10.47 -24.08 41.21
C CYS A 19 11.14 -23.98 39.84
N SER A 20 10.47 -24.39 38.79
CA SER A 20 10.69 -23.85 37.45
C SER A 20 9.48 -24.15 36.59
N SER A 21 8.55 -23.20 36.57
CA SER A 21 7.50 -23.12 35.58
C SER A 21 8.15 -23.07 34.20
N LYS A 22 8.22 -24.23 33.53
CA LYS A 22 8.33 -24.27 32.07
C LYS A 22 6.96 -23.91 31.52
N GLU A 23 6.71 -22.61 31.51
CA GLU A 23 5.65 -22.00 30.73
C GLU A 23 5.91 -22.36 29.26
N SER A 24 5.05 -23.23 28.74
CA SER A 24 5.03 -23.55 27.33
C SER A 24 4.61 -22.27 26.62
N GLU A 25 5.57 -21.54 26.04
CA GLU A 25 5.32 -20.39 25.18
C GLU A 25 4.44 -20.84 24.02
N LYS A 26 3.13 -20.67 24.20
CA LYS A 26 2.16 -20.61 23.12
C LYS A 26 2.51 -19.34 22.34
N LYS A 27 3.28 -19.49 21.25
CA LYS A 27 3.43 -18.41 20.26
C LYS A 27 2.03 -18.02 19.80
N GLU A 28 1.57 -16.86 20.25
CA GLU A 28 0.38 -16.23 19.69
C GLU A 28 0.61 -16.01 18.19
N PRO A 29 -0.43 -16.15 17.36
CA PRO A 29 -0.30 -15.80 15.94
C PRO A 29 0.05 -14.31 15.88
N VAL A 30 1.20 -13.99 15.29
CA VAL A 30 1.55 -12.63 14.91
C VAL A 30 0.40 -12.14 14.04
N SER A 31 -0.42 -11.22 14.56
CA SER A 31 -1.38 -10.53 13.72
C SER A 31 -0.56 -9.70 12.76
N ASP A 32 -0.62 -10.01 11.46
CA ASP A 32 -0.21 -9.07 10.42
C ASP A 32 -1.18 -7.89 10.47
N ASN A 33 -0.93 -6.96 11.38
CA ASN A 33 -1.63 -5.68 11.50
C ASN A 33 -0.97 -4.61 10.63
N THR A 34 -0.31 -5.04 9.54
CA THR A 34 0.23 -4.15 8.53
C THR A 34 -0.90 -3.35 7.91
N GLU A 35 -0.91 -2.04 8.17
CA GLU A 35 -1.87 -1.09 7.57
C GLU A 35 -1.87 -1.27 6.05
N LYS A 36 -3.06 -1.29 5.45
CA LYS A 36 -3.23 -1.45 4.00
C LYS A 36 -4.17 -0.36 3.50
N THR A 37 -3.77 0.30 2.42
CA THR A 37 -4.59 1.29 1.73
C THR A 37 -4.83 0.83 0.31
N THR A 38 -6.07 0.87 -0.14
CA THR A 38 -6.50 0.52 -1.49
C THR A 38 -7.19 1.72 -2.14
N LEU A 39 -6.72 2.12 -3.32
CA LEU A 39 -7.31 3.18 -4.12
C LEU A 39 -7.85 2.61 -5.43
N LYS A 40 -8.93 3.21 -5.94
CA LYS A 40 -9.40 2.96 -7.31
C LYS A 40 -8.69 3.92 -8.25
N ILE A 41 -7.90 3.39 -9.18
CA ILE A 41 -7.01 4.18 -10.04
C ILE A 41 -7.41 3.99 -11.51
N THR A 42 -7.58 5.11 -12.22
CA THR A 42 -7.66 5.15 -13.69
C THR A 42 -6.48 5.96 -14.21
N ILE A 43 -5.81 5.49 -15.26
CA ILE A 43 -4.68 6.20 -15.89
C ILE A 43 -4.95 6.29 -17.39
N GLN A 44 -5.03 7.51 -17.91
CA GLN A 44 -5.32 7.80 -19.30
C GLN A 44 -4.17 8.58 -19.94
N ASP A 45 -3.80 8.17 -21.15
CA ASP A 45 -2.99 8.95 -22.06
C ASP A 45 -3.92 9.58 -23.10
N GLU A 46 -4.33 10.83 -22.85
CA GLU A 46 -5.22 11.56 -23.75
C GLU A 46 -4.53 11.97 -25.05
N VAL A 47 -3.20 12.21 -25.00
CA VAL A 47 -2.39 12.54 -26.16
C VAL A 47 -2.49 11.43 -27.21
N ASN A 48 -2.42 10.18 -26.78
CA ASN A 48 -2.52 9.00 -27.64
C ASN A 48 -3.88 8.30 -27.60
N LYS A 49 -4.86 8.84 -26.88
CA LYS A 49 -6.23 8.29 -26.69
C LYS A 49 -6.22 6.84 -26.21
N LYS A 50 -5.44 6.56 -25.17
CA LYS A 50 -5.20 5.22 -24.66
C LYS A 50 -5.43 5.13 -23.16
N GLU A 51 -6.22 4.16 -22.72
CA GLU A 51 -6.25 3.76 -21.30
C GLU A 51 -4.99 2.94 -20.99
N LEU A 52 -4.21 3.39 -20.00
CA LEU A 52 -2.99 2.70 -19.56
C LEU A 52 -3.27 1.76 -18.38
N PHE A 53 -4.26 2.07 -17.56
CA PHE A 53 -4.64 1.29 -16.40
C PHE A 53 -6.06 1.66 -15.90
N ASN A 54 -6.79 0.67 -15.40
CA ASN A 54 -8.05 0.86 -14.69
C ASN A 54 -8.24 -0.29 -13.69
N GLY A 55 -8.25 0.03 -12.40
CA GLY A 55 -8.42 -0.99 -11.37
C GLY A 55 -8.07 -0.52 -9.96
N ASN A 56 -8.13 -1.46 -9.03
CA ASN A 56 -7.74 -1.21 -7.65
C ASN A 56 -6.24 -1.47 -7.45
N VAL A 57 -5.58 -0.57 -6.75
CA VAL A 57 -4.17 -0.73 -6.34
C VAL A 57 -4.12 -0.69 -4.83
N SER A 58 -3.41 -1.65 -4.24
CA SER A 58 -3.20 -1.69 -2.79
C SER A 58 -1.72 -1.56 -2.46
N VAL A 59 -1.42 -0.86 -1.38
CA VAL A 59 -0.07 -0.79 -0.80
C VAL A 59 -0.13 -1.07 0.69
N GLU A 60 0.98 -1.56 1.22
CA GLU A 60 1.13 -1.92 2.63
C GLU A 60 1.98 -0.87 3.40
N GLY A 61 1.77 -0.85 4.71
CA GLY A 61 2.36 0.07 5.66
C GLY A 61 1.71 1.45 5.64
N LYS A 62 2.22 2.32 6.51
CA LYS A 62 1.68 3.68 6.69
C LYS A 62 1.72 4.49 5.38
N VAL A 63 0.60 5.12 5.06
CA VAL A 63 0.43 6.03 3.92
C VAL A 63 -0.37 7.23 4.43
N GLU A 64 0.15 8.44 4.26
CA GLU A 64 -0.56 9.65 4.68
C GLU A 64 -1.02 10.50 3.50
N THR A 65 -0.27 10.47 2.39
CA THR A 65 -0.48 11.33 1.24
C THR A 65 -0.58 10.53 -0.06
N LEU A 66 -1.09 11.16 -1.11
CA LEU A 66 -1.11 10.55 -2.44
C LEU A 66 0.30 10.22 -2.94
N ALA A 67 1.29 11.08 -2.68
CA ALA A 67 2.68 10.81 -3.04
C ALA A 67 3.21 9.55 -2.33
N ASP A 68 2.97 9.39 -1.02
CA ASP A 68 3.39 8.19 -0.28
C ASP A 68 2.81 6.91 -0.90
N PHE A 69 1.55 6.96 -1.33
CA PHE A 69 0.89 5.85 -2.00
C PHE A 69 1.56 5.52 -3.34
N LEU A 70 1.77 6.54 -4.18
CA LEU A 70 2.32 6.37 -5.53
C LEU A 70 3.76 5.86 -5.52
N GLU A 71 4.58 6.26 -4.54
CA GLU A 71 5.95 5.74 -4.37
C GLU A 71 5.96 4.24 -4.03
N LYS A 72 4.94 3.77 -3.30
CA LYS A 72 4.81 2.35 -2.92
C LYS A 72 4.13 1.51 -4.00
N ALA A 73 3.31 2.11 -4.85
CA ALA A 73 2.53 1.45 -5.89
C ALA A 73 3.40 1.05 -7.10
N LYS A 74 4.24 0.03 -6.92
CA LYS A 74 5.21 -0.43 -7.94
C LYS A 74 4.58 -0.75 -9.30
N ASP A 75 3.36 -1.28 -9.31
CA ASP A 75 2.65 -1.65 -10.54
C ASP A 75 2.28 -0.44 -11.42
N LEU A 76 2.29 0.76 -10.85
CA LEU A 76 1.98 1.99 -11.53
C LEU A 76 3.21 2.61 -12.24
N ASP A 77 4.42 2.11 -11.96
CA ASP A 77 5.68 2.60 -12.55
C ASP A 77 5.79 4.14 -12.53
N VAL A 78 5.56 4.70 -11.33
CA VAL A 78 5.52 6.16 -11.14
C VAL A 78 6.92 6.71 -10.97
N LYS A 79 7.22 7.80 -11.67
CA LYS A 79 8.38 8.66 -11.38
C LYS A 79 7.89 10.01 -10.91
N MET A 80 8.41 10.46 -9.78
CA MET A 80 8.15 11.79 -9.25
C MET A 80 9.45 12.56 -9.05
N GLU A 81 9.38 13.87 -9.24
CA GLU A 81 10.47 14.80 -8.99
C GLU A 81 10.05 15.82 -7.92
N ASP A 82 10.99 16.17 -7.03
CA ASP A 82 10.77 17.21 -6.05
C ASP A 82 10.75 18.59 -6.72
N GLY A 83 9.74 19.40 -6.42
CA GLY A 83 9.60 20.77 -6.88
C GLY A 83 9.29 21.72 -5.73
N GLN A 84 9.31 23.02 -6.02
CA GLN A 84 9.05 24.09 -5.03
C GLN A 84 7.64 24.02 -4.40
N TYR A 85 6.69 23.34 -5.06
CA TYR A 85 5.30 23.21 -4.62
C TYR A 85 4.94 21.78 -4.21
N GLY A 86 5.93 20.90 -4.05
CA GLY A 86 5.72 19.48 -3.77
C GLY A 86 6.20 18.56 -4.89
N LYS A 87 5.92 17.28 -4.74
CA LYS A 87 6.31 16.25 -5.71
C LYS A 87 5.43 16.33 -6.96
N THR A 88 6.09 16.33 -8.11
CA THR A 88 5.46 16.38 -9.43
C THR A 88 5.54 15.01 -10.08
N ILE A 89 4.44 14.54 -10.68
CA ILE A 89 4.41 13.27 -11.41
C ILE A 89 5.00 13.49 -12.80
N MET A 90 6.14 12.84 -13.06
CA MET A 90 6.87 12.93 -14.33
C MET A 90 6.60 11.74 -15.24
N ALA A 91 6.30 10.58 -14.68
CA ALA A 91 5.93 9.40 -15.46
C ALA A 91 4.96 8.49 -14.71
N MET A 92 4.11 7.79 -15.46
CA MET A 92 3.31 6.67 -14.99
C MET A 92 3.16 5.64 -16.13
N LYS A 93 3.19 4.34 -15.81
CA LYS A 93 2.97 3.24 -16.77
C LYS A 93 3.80 3.37 -18.07
N GLY A 94 5.04 3.85 -17.96
CA GLY A 94 5.95 4.05 -19.09
C GLY A 94 5.68 5.28 -19.98
N VAL A 95 4.70 6.13 -19.66
CA VAL A 95 4.45 7.42 -20.35
C VAL A 95 5.02 8.56 -19.50
N GLU A 96 5.82 9.43 -20.13
CA GLU A 96 6.71 10.37 -19.43
C GLU A 96 6.66 11.77 -20.02
N THR A 97 6.57 12.78 -19.15
CA THR A 97 6.79 14.19 -19.46
C THR A 97 8.27 14.42 -19.78
N LYS A 98 8.57 14.83 -21.02
CA LYS A 98 9.96 15.04 -21.47
C LYS A 98 10.48 16.45 -21.22
N ASP A 99 9.58 17.45 -21.28
CA ASP A 99 9.88 18.85 -21.00
C ASP A 99 8.72 19.44 -20.21
N PHE A 100 8.90 19.59 -18.90
CA PHE A 100 7.84 20.10 -18.02
C PHE A 100 7.41 21.53 -18.37
N ASN A 101 8.23 22.32 -19.08
CA ASN A 101 7.83 23.66 -19.49
C ASN A 101 6.96 23.67 -20.75
N LYS A 102 6.87 22.55 -21.47
CA LYS A 102 6.13 22.43 -22.74
C LYS A 102 5.03 21.38 -22.71
N GLY A 103 5.01 20.54 -21.66
CA GLY A 103 4.13 19.39 -21.58
C GLY A 103 4.48 18.32 -22.61
N PRO A 104 3.61 17.31 -22.80
CA PRO A 104 2.37 17.08 -22.04
C PRO A 104 2.66 16.80 -20.55
N TRP A 105 1.65 16.98 -19.69
CA TRP A 105 1.77 16.85 -18.23
C TRP A 105 0.87 15.77 -17.68
N TRP A 106 1.20 15.31 -16.48
CA TRP A 106 0.32 14.49 -15.66
C TRP A 106 -0.52 15.37 -14.74
N LEU A 107 -1.84 15.30 -14.92
CA LEU A 107 -2.84 15.89 -14.04
C LEU A 107 -3.60 14.77 -13.32
N TYR A 108 -4.24 15.10 -12.21
CA TYR A 108 -5.11 14.16 -11.53
C TYR A 108 -6.28 14.85 -10.82
N GLU A 109 -7.36 14.10 -10.70
CA GLU A 109 -8.58 14.48 -10.02
C GLU A 109 -9.17 13.30 -9.25
N SER A 110 -10.12 13.60 -8.37
CA SER A 110 -10.86 12.63 -7.60
C SER A 110 -12.31 13.09 -7.42
N GLU A 111 -13.26 12.19 -7.61
CA GLU A 111 -14.69 12.49 -7.46
C GLU A 111 -15.15 12.31 -6.01
N ASN A 112 -14.42 11.52 -5.21
CA ASN A 112 -14.80 11.16 -3.85
C ASN A 112 -13.86 11.66 -2.74
N ASN A 113 -12.63 12.07 -3.05
CA ASN A 113 -11.71 12.62 -2.07
C ASN A 113 -12.23 13.96 -1.54
N GLU A 114 -12.30 14.08 -0.21
CA GLU A 114 -12.95 15.20 0.45
C GLU A 114 -12.29 16.55 0.15
N SER A 115 -10.95 16.60 0.18
CA SER A 115 -10.19 17.82 -0.11
C SER A 115 -10.35 18.26 -1.57
N CYS A 116 -10.23 17.33 -2.53
CA CYS A 116 -10.39 17.64 -3.95
C CYS A 116 -11.76 18.25 -4.24
N LYS A 117 -12.82 17.66 -3.67
CA LYS A 117 -14.20 18.16 -3.86
C LYS A 117 -14.42 19.51 -3.21
N ALA A 118 -13.90 19.70 -1.99
CA ALA A 118 -14.10 20.94 -1.25
C ALA A 118 -13.43 22.13 -1.93
N ALA A 119 -12.25 21.93 -2.52
CA ALA A 119 -11.50 22.97 -3.22
C ALA A 119 -11.88 23.10 -4.71
N GLY A 120 -12.57 22.11 -5.29
CA GLY A 120 -12.84 22.03 -6.73
C GLY A 120 -11.64 21.59 -7.57
N SER A 121 -10.49 21.32 -6.92
CA SER A 121 -9.29 20.73 -7.49
C SER A 121 -8.50 20.02 -6.39
N CYS A 122 -7.65 19.06 -6.74
CA CYS A 122 -6.79 18.41 -5.76
C CYS A 122 -5.55 19.24 -5.43
N ASP A 123 -5.12 19.19 -4.15
CA ASP A 123 -3.82 19.70 -3.73
C ASP A 123 -2.67 18.89 -4.34
N ALA A 124 -1.43 19.41 -4.24
CA ALA A 124 -0.23 18.69 -4.64
C ALA A 124 -0.15 17.30 -3.98
N ALA A 125 0.37 16.30 -4.71
CA ALA A 125 0.33 14.90 -4.28
C ALA A 125 1.01 14.68 -2.91
N SER A 126 2.04 15.48 -2.60
CA SER A 126 2.77 15.45 -1.34
C SER A 126 2.03 16.07 -0.14
N SER A 127 0.93 16.80 -0.36
CA SER A 127 0.08 17.36 0.70
C SER A 127 -1.32 16.78 0.70
N LEU A 128 -1.76 16.18 -0.41
CA LEU A 128 -3.09 15.63 -0.55
C LEU A 128 -3.24 14.40 0.35
N LYS A 129 -4.06 14.54 1.40
CA LYS A 129 -4.44 13.44 2.28
C LYS A 129 -5.41 12.50 1.56
N ILE A 130 -5.22 11.21 1.78
CA ILE A 130 -6.02 10.15 1.16
C ILE A 130 -6.59 9.21 2.21
N LYS A 131 -7.67 8.53 1.85
CA LYS A 131 -8.26 7.43 2.64
C LYS A 131 -8.45 6.19 1.78
N ASP A 132 -8.59 5.05 2.45
CA ASP A 132 -8.95 3.80 1.78
C ASP A 132 -10.27 3.97 1.01
N GLY A 133 -10.31 3.49 -0.22
CA GLY A 133 -11.45 3.60 -1.13
C GLY A 133 -11.55 4.92 -1.91
N ASP A 134 -10.63 5.87 -1.72
CA ASP A 134 -10.59 7.05 -2.59
C ASP A 134 -10.34 6.65 -4.06
N ASP A 135 -10.88 7.43 -4.98
CA ASP A 135 -10.70 7.27 -6.42
C ASP A 135 -9.81 8.37 -7.00
N PHE A 136 -8.98 7.99 -7.97
CA PHE A 136 -8.16 8.95 -8.69
C PHE A 136 -8.12 8.62 -10.18
N THR A 137 -8.33 9.65 -10.99
CA THR A 137 -8.09 9.61 -12.42
C THR A 137 -6.84 10.42 -12.71
N PHE A 138 -5.83 9.79 -13.29
CA PHE A 138 -4.60 10.41 -13.76
C PHE A 138 -4.66 10.55 -15.26
N THR A 139 -4.32 11.74 -15.76
CA THR A 139 -4.46 12.08 -17.17
C THR A 139 -3.15 12.67 -17.68
N TYR A 140 -2.58 12.06 -18.71
CA TYR A 140 -1.48 12.62 -19.47
C TYR A 140 -2.01 13.44 -20.63
N THR A 141 -1.86 14.76 -20.56
CA THR A 141 -2.53 15.70 -21.46
C THR A 141 -1.65 16.88 -21.86
N ALA A 142 -1.89 17.40 -23.06
CA ALA A 142 -1.23 18.59 -23.59
C ALA A 142 -2.05 19.88 -23.36
N SER A 143 -3.19 19.77 -22.66
CA SER A 143 -4.10 20.88 -22.38
C SER A 143 -4.19 21.11 -20.86
N TYR A 144 -4.17 22.37 -20.44
CA TYR A 144 -4.37 22.80 -19.06
C TYR A 144 -5.39 23.95 -19.02
#